data_AF-A0A349S5Y5-F1
#
_entry.id   AF-A0A349S5Y5-F1
#
_cell.length_a   1.000
_cell.length_b   1.000
_cell.length_c   1.000
_cell.angle_alpha   90.00
_cell.angle_beta   90.00
_cell.angle_gamma   90.00
#
_symmetry.space_group_name_H-M   'P 1'
#
loop_
_entity.id
_entity.type
_entity.pdbx_description
1 polymer ?
#
loop_
_entity_poly.entity_id
_entity_poly.type
_entity_poly.pdbx_seq_one_letter_code
_entity_poly.pdbx_strand_id
1 'polypeptide(L)'
;MKGVIEEFIEKESSSGILLIFVTVLALLISNSSWLPYYQQFLSIPIAIQIGPVAINKALFLWVNDGLMAIFFFLIGLEVKRELLEGHLSSIKQAILPLVAAIGG
;
A
#
# COMPACT_ATOMS: atom_id res chain seq x y z
N MET A 1 -31.04 5.69 8.30
CA MET A 1 -30.12 5.05 9.25
C MET A 1 -28.92 4.59 8.43
N LYS A 2 -27.72 5.10 8.72
CA LYS A 2 -26.50 4.58 8.09
C LYS A 2 -26.31 3.12 8.51
N GLY A 3 -25.76 2.29 7.62
CA GLY A 3 -25.50 0.89 7.93
C GLY A 3 -24.30 0.74 8.88
N VAL A 4 -24.26 -0.34 9.66
CA VAL A 4 -23.12 -0.64 10.57
C VAL A 4 -21.77 -0.65 9.84
N ILE A 5 -21.75 -1.07 8.57
CA ILE A 5 -20.55 -1.06 7.72
C ILE A 5 -20.14 0.37 7.36
N GLU A 6 -21.09 1.25 7.11
CA GLU A 6 -20.85 2.65 6.73
C GLU A 6 -20.30 3.44 7.93
N GLU A 7 -20.91 3.26 9.12
CA GLU A 7 -20.40 3.84 10.37
C GLU A 7 -19.01 3.31 10.74
N PHE A 8 -18.68 2.07 10.36
CA PHE A 8 -17.34 1.54 10.55
C PHE A 8 -16.36 2.21 9.58
N ILE A 9 -16.66 2.29 8.29
CA ILE A 9 -15.76 2.89 7.29
C ILE A 9 -15.47 4.37 7.58
N GLU A 10 -16.42 5.11 8.17
CA GLU A 10 -16.25 6.53 8.51
C GLU A 10 -15.27 6.79 9.66
N LYS A 11 -14.86 5.78 10.43
CA LYS A 11 -13.89 5.96 11.53
C LYS A 11 -12.46 5.91 11.01
N GLU A 12 -11.64 6.89 11.42
CA GLU A 12 -10.22 6.96 11.06
C GLU A 12 -9.42 5.69 11.43
N SER A 13 -9.77 5.05 12.56
CA SER A 13 -9.11 3.84 13.06
C SER A 13 -9.42 2.57 12.27
N SER A 14 -10.47 2.57 11.44
CA SER A 14 -10.94 1.38 10.73
C SER A 14 -9.96 0.87 9.70
N SER A 15 -9.23 1.78 9.05
CA SER A 15 -8.15 1.45 8.12
C SER A 15 -7.02 0.68 8.82
N GLY A 16 -6.61 1.12 10.01
CA GLY A 16 -5.58 0.47 10.82
C GLY A 16 -6.01 -0.90 11.33
N ILE A 17 -7.27 -1.04 11.79
CA ILE A 17 -7.81 -2.33 12.24
C ILE A 17 -7.83 -3.33 11.08
N LEU A 18 -8.29 -2.91 9.91
CA LEU A 18 -8.32 -3.76 8.72
C LEU A 18 -6.91 -4.19 8.30
N LEU A 19 -5.94 -3.27 8.33
CA LEU A 19 -4.54 -3.58 8.01
C LEU A 19 -3.96 -4.66 8.93
N ILE A 20 -4.15 -4.52 10.24
CA ILE A 20 -3.68 -5.51 11.21
C ILE A 20 -4.39 -6.85 10.99
N PHE A 21 -5.70 -6.83 10.78
CA PHE A 21 -6.48 -8.03 10.52
C PHE A 21 -5.96 -8.80 9.30
N VAL A 22 -5.76 -8.13 8.16
CA VAL A 22 -5.21 -8.73 6.93
C VAL A 22 -3.79 -9.23 7.15
N THR A 23 -2.97 -8.50 7.91
CA THR A 23 -1.59 -8.91 8.25
C THR A 23 -1.58 -10.20 9.08
N VAL A 24 -2.42 -10.30 10.11
CA VAL A 24 -2.55 -11.51 10.92
C VAL A 24 -3.03 -12.67 10.06
N LEU A 25 -4.02 -12.44 9.19
CA LEU A 25 -4.51 -13.46 8.27
C LEU A 25 -3.40 -13.97 7.33
N ALA A 26 -2.60 -13.06 6.77
CA ALA A 26 -1.46 -13.42 5.91
C ALA A 26 -0.40 -14.23 6.68
N LEU A 27 -0.10 -13.87 7.94
CA LEU A 27 0.81 -14.63 8.80
C LEU A 27 0.26 -16.03 9.10
N LEU A 28 -1.03 -16.15 9.42
CA LEU A 28 -1.66 -17.44 9.68
C LEU A 28 -1.59 -18.35 8.45
N ILE A 29 -1.95 -17.83 7.27
CA ILE A 29 -1.85 -18.59 6.02
C ILE A 29 -0.39 -19.01 5.76
N SER A 30 0.56 -18.10 5.92
CA SER A 30 1.98 -18.34 5.64
C SER A 30 2.64 -19.35 6.58
N ASN A 31 2.11 -19.52 7.80
CA ASN A 31 2.61 -20.47 8.79
C ASN A 31 1.76 -21.75 8.89
N SER A 32 0.81 -21.95 7.96
CA SER A 32 -0.07 -23.12 7.94
C SER A 32 0.25 -24.07 6.79
N SER A 33 -0.44 -25.21 6.75
CA SER A 33 -0.39 -26.15 5.62
C SER A 33 -0.94 -25.57 4.30
N TRP A 34 -1.53 -24.37 4.32
CA TRP A 34 -1.98 -23.66 3.11
C TRP A 34 -0.87 -22.88 2.40
N LEU A 35 0.32 -22.77 2.98
CA LEU A 35 1.46 -22.07 2.38
C LEU A 35 1.73 -22.49 0.92
N PRO A 36 1.75 -23.78 0.54
CA PRO A 36 2.05 -24.18 -0.84
C PRO A 36 1.00 -23.66 -1.84
N TYR A 37 -0.29 -23.71 -1.48
CA TYR A 37 -1.37 -23.20 -2.32
C TYR A 37 -1.32 -21.68 -2.44
N TYR A 38 -1.01 -20.99 -1.34
CA TYR A 38 -0.85 -19.54 -1.32
C TYR A 38 0.35 -19.10 -2.19
N GLN A 39 1.49 -19.79 -2.09
CA GLN A 39 2.65 -19.52 -2.93
C GLN A 39 2.37 -19.80 -4.40
N GLN A 40 1.72 -20.91 -4.74
CA GLN A 40 1.33 -21.23 -6.13
C GLN A 40 0.43 -20.15 -6.70
N PHE A 41 -0.58 -19.69 -5.94
CA PHE A 41 -1.45 -18.61 -6.35
C PHE A 41 -0.67 -17.32 -6.63
N LEU A 42 0.21 -16.91 -5.72
CA LEU A 42 1.03 -15.70 -5.87
C LEU A 42 2.07 -15.80 -7.00
N SER A 43 2.50 -17.02 -7.35
CA SER A 43 3.48 -17.28 -8.41
C SER A 43 2.86 -17.57 -9.77
N ILE A 44 1.53 -17.45 -9.93
CA ILE A 44 0.86 -17.57 -11.23
C ILE A 44 1.53 -16.61 -12.25
N PRO A 45 2.09 -17.12 -13.36
CA PRO A 45 2.72 -16.28 -14.36
C PRO A 45 1.66 -15.52 -15.15
N ILE A 46 1.78 -14.20 -15.18
CA ILE A 46 0.90 -13.32 -15.96
C ILE A 46 1.78 -12.57 -16.95
N ALA A 47 1.52 -12.83 -18.23
CA ALA A 47 2.19 -12.18 -19.33
C ALA A 47 1.23 -11.24 -20.07
N ILE A 48 1.66 -10.00 -20.26
CA ILE A 48 0.98 -9.02 -21.11
C ILE A 48 1.93 -8.68 -22.26
N GLN A 49 1.45 -8.80 -23.49
CA GLN A 49 2.22 -8.49 -24.69
C GLN A 49 1.49 -7.48 -25.55
N ILE A 50 2.19 -6.43 -25.95
CA ILE A 50 1.71 -5.40 -26.88
C ILE A 50 2.79 -5.24 -27.96
N GLY A 51 2.55 -5.86 -29.14
CA GLY A 51 3.53 -5.90 -30.22
C GLY A 51 4.84 -6.59 -29.81
N PRO A 52 6.01 -5.96 -29.97
CA PRO A 52 7.29 -6.54 -29.57
C PRO A 52 7.55 -6.46 -28.07
N VAL A 53 6.77 -5.68 -27.31
CA VAL A 53 6.95 -5.53 -25.86
C VAL A 53 6.18 -6.62 -25.15
N ALA A 54 6.88 -7.47 -24.40
CA ALA A 54 6.29 -8.49 -23.54
C ALA A 54 6.79 -8.31 -22.11
N ILE A 55 5.84 -8.24 -21.17
CA ILE A 55 6.12 -8.22 -19.73
C ILE A 55 5.55 -9.51 -19.16
N ASN A 56 6.43 -10.38 -18.67
CA ASN A 56 6.06 -11.60 -17.98
C ASN A 56 6.52 -11.51 -16.52
N LYS A 57 5.57 -11.48 -15.60
CA LYS A 57 5.82 -11.39 -14.17
C LYS A 57 4.84 -12.29 -13.41
N ALA A 58 5.26 -12.77 -12.25
CA ALA A 58 4.36 -13.45 -11.32
C ALA A 58 3.25 -12.50 -10.85
N LEU A 59 2.07 -13.06 -10.54
CA LEU A 59 0.91 -12.30 -10.02
C LEU A 59 1.29 -11.40 -8.84
N PHE A 60 2.11 -11.91 -7.91
CA PHE A 60 2.59 -11.13 -6.77
C PHE A 60 3.27 -9.81 -7.18
N LEU A 61 4.10 -9.83 -8.23
CA LEU A 61 4.81 -8.64 -8.71
C LEU A 61 3.84 -7.64 -9.35
N TRP A 62 2.85 -8.13 -10.12
CA TRP A 62 1.80 -7.27 -10.68
C TRP A 62 0.98 -6.57 -9.58
N VAL A 63 0.59 -7.31 -8.55
CA VAL A 63 -0.16 -6.76 -7.42
C VAL A 63 0.70 -5.76 -6.64
N ASN A 64 1.97 -6.08 -6.39
CA ASN A 64 2.89 -5.17 -5.69
C ASN A 64 3.08 -3.87 -6.48
N ASP A 65 3.48 -3.95 -7.76
CA ASP A 65 3.70 -2.79 -8.62
C ASP A 65 2.42 -1.94 -8.74
N GLY A 66 1.27 -2.58 -8.94
CA GLY A 66 -0.02 -1.89 -9.11
C GLY A 66 -0.52 -1.20 -7.85
N LEU A 67 -0.54 -1.89 -6.70
CA LEU A 67 -0.97 -1.30 -5.44
C LEU A 67 0.00 -0.24 -4.94
N MET A 68 1.31 -0.46 -5.12
CA MET A 68 2.34 0.54 -4.77
C MET A 68 2.24 1.78 -5.65
N ALA A 69 1.93 1.64 -6.95
CA ALA A 69 1.72 2.80 -7.82
C ALA A 69 0.57 3.68 -7.31
N ILE A 70 -0.56 3.08 -6.87
CA ILE A 70 -1.69 3.82 -6.29
C ILE A 70 -1.27 4.48 -4.96
N PHE A 71 -0.62 3.73 -4.08
CA PHE A 71 -0.16 4.23 -2.77
C PHE A 71 0.80 5.42 -2.91
N PHE A 72 1.84 5.28 -3.75
CA PHE A 72 2.80 6.36 -3.98
C PHE A 72 2.21 7.53 -4.75
N PHE A 73 1.19 7.31 -5.59
CA PHE A 73 0.47 8.42 -6.21
C PHE A 73 -0.25 9.27 -5.16
N LEU A 74 -0.99 8.63 -4.23
CA LEU A 74 -1.67 9.33 -3.15
C LEU A 74 -0.68 10.05 -2.22
N ILE A 75 0.41 9.37 -1.82
CA ILE A 75 1.48 9.99 -1.03
C ILE A 75 2.11 11.16 -1.80
N GLY A 76 2.37 11.01 -3.10
CA GLY A 76 2.95 12.05 -3.92
C GLY A 76 2.07 13.31 -3.97
N LEU A 77 0.74 13.14 -4.06
CA LEU A 77 -0.20 14.25 -3.98
C LEU A 77 -0.20 14.91 -2.59
N GLU A 78 -0.12 14.11 -1.54
CA GLU A 78 -0.08 14.61 -0.17
C GLU A 78 1.22 15.37 0.13
N VAL A 79 2.36 14.84 -0.30
CA VAL A 79 3.65 15.53 -0.21
C VAL A 79 3.62 16.83 -1.02
N LYS A 80 3.03 16.83 -2.21
CA LYS A 80 2.84 18.05 -3.00
C LYS A 80 1.99 19.08 -2.23
N ARG A 81 0.91 18.65 -1.58
CA ARG A 81 0.06 19.51 -0.73
C ARG A 81 0.86 20.13 0.41
N GLU A 82 1.64 19.31 1.13
CA GLU A 82 2.49 19.76 2.24
C GLU A 82 3.61 20.72 1.80
N LEU A 83 4.15 20.54 0.59
CA LEU A 83 5.15 21.44 -0.01
C LEU A 83 4.58 22.78 -0.46
N LEU A 84 3.30 22.85 -0.86
CA LEU A 84 2.70 24.08 -1.32
C LEU A 84 2.12 24.91 -0.16
N GLU A 85 1.43 24.26 0.77
CA GLU A 85 0.61 24.95 1.78
C GLU A 85 0.78 24.38 3.20
N GLY A 86 1.55 23.31 3.37
CA GLY A 86 1.70 22.63 4.66
C GLY A 86 3.04 22.89 5.36
N HIS A 87 3.44 21.91 6.16
CA HIS A 87 4.60 21.97 7.05
C HIS A 87 5.94 21.88 6.30
N LEU A 88 5.91 21.54 5.02
CA LEU A 88 7.09 21.50 4.15
C LEU A 88 7.19 22.73 3.24
N SER A 89 6.26 23.69 3.36
CA SER A 89 6.22 24.88 2.49
C SER A 89 7.36 25.88 2.70
N SER A 90 8.05 25.81 3.84
CA SER A 90 9.22 26.64 4.12
C SER A 90 10.38 25.83 4.71
N ILE A 91 11.61 26.23 4.39
CA ILE A 91 12.83 25.58 4.89
C ILE A 91 12.82 25.49 6.43
N LYS A 92 12.38 26.56 7.12
CA LYS A 92 12.34 26.60 8.59
C LYS A 92 11.41 25.53 9.18
N GLN A 93 10.26 25.29 8.55
CA GLN A 93 9.30 24.28 9.02
C GLN A 93 9.71 22.86 8.61
N ALA A 94 10.31 22.70 7.42
CA ALA A 94 10.73 21.41 6.89
C ALA A 94 11.92 20.78 7.63
N ILE A 95 12.81 21.58 8.24
CA ILE A 95 14.02 21.06 8.91
C ILE A 95 13.68 20.07 10.03
N LEU A 96 12.67 20.35 10.87
CA LEU A 96 12.34 19.48 11.99
C LEU A 96 11.82 18.10 11.52
N PRO A 97 10.79 18.00 10.65
CA PRO A 97 10.37 16.73 10.06
C PRO A 97 11.47 16.02 9.29
N LEU A 98 12.32 16.75 8.55
CA LEU A 98 13.41 16.16 7.76
C LEU A 98 14.46 15.51 8.64
N VAL A 99 14.93 16.21 9.69
CA VAL A 99 15.92 15.66 10.63
C VAL A 99 15.32 14.50 11.42
N ALA A 100 14.06 14.60 11.83
CA ALA A 100 13.35 13.49 12.47
C ALA A 100 13.31 12.26 11.53
N ALA A 101 12.86 12.43 10.28
CA ALA A 101 12.79 11.34 9.30
C ALA A 101 14.15 10.71 8.97
N ILE A 102 15.24 11.49 8.99
CA ILE A 102 16.61 10.95 8.84
C ILE A 102 17.03 10.16 10.08
N GLY A 103 16.59 10.56 11.27
CA GLY A 103 16.85 9.88 12.54
C GLY A 103 16.07 8.58 12.73
N GLY A 104 14.90 8.47 12.12
CA GLY A 104 13.95 7.35 12.28
C GLY A 104 12.83 7.69 13.26
#